data_AF-B5X3D3-F1
#
_entry.id   AF-B5X3D3-F1
#
_cell.length_a   1.000
_cell.length_b   1.000
_cell.length_c   1.000
_cell.angle_alpha   90.00
_cell.angle_beta   90.00
_cell.angle_gamma   90.00
#
_symmetry.space_group_name_H-M   'P 1'
#
loop_
_entity.id
_entity.type
_entity.pdbx_description
1 polymer ?
#
loop_
_entity_poly.entity_id
_entity_poly.type
_entity_poly.pdbx_seq_one_letter_code
_entity_poly.pdbx_strand_id
1 'polypeptide(L)'
;MGVADEADRTLFVGNLDPKVTEELLFELFLQAGPMFKVKIPKDNDGKQKAFGFVCFKHEVSVPYGMNLLNGATLFGRTLKIQFRAGVNPLLII
;
A
#
# COMPACT_ATOMS: atom_id res chain seq x y z
N MET A 1 11.41 -18.22 -13.67
CA MET A 1 11.19 -17.14 -12.70
C MET A 1 9.70 -16.95 -12.57
N GLY A 2 9.10 -17.51 -11.51
CA GLY A 2 7.67 -17.37 -11.28
C GLY A 2 7.34 -15.89 -11.15
N VAL A 3 6.28 -15.45 -11.82
CA VAL A 3 5.73 -14.12 -11.59
C VAL A 3 5.32 -14.11 -10.12
N ALA A 4 6.10 -13.47 -9.25
CA ALA A 4 5.66 -13.22 -7.88
C ALA A 4 4.26 -12.63 -7.97
N ASP A 5 3.32 -13.14 -7.16
CA ASP A 5 1.94 -12.69 -7.29
C ASP A 5 1.94 -11.18 -7.05
N GLU A 6 1.10 -10.45 -7.77
CA GLU A 6 0.93 -9.02 -7.51
C GLU A 6 0.57 -8.80 -6.03
N ALA A 7 -0.15 -9.76 -5.43
CA ALA A 7 -0.41 -9.79 -4.00
C ALA A 7 0.87 -9.70 -3.15
N ASP A 8 1.94 -10.40 -3.54
CA ASP A 8 3.18 -10.48 -2.76
C ASP A 8 3.94 -9.15 -2.74
N ARG A 9 3.73 -8.31 -3.76
CA ARG A 9 4.34 -6.98 -3.87
C ARG A 9 3.43 -5.85 -3.41
N THR A 10 2.27 -6.17 -2.82
CA THR A 10 1.23 -5.19 -2.50
C THR A 10 1.01 -5.03 -1.00
N LEU A 11 0.98 -3.78 -0.54
CA LEU A 11 0.47 -3.43 0.78
C LEU A 11 -0.97 -2.89 0.68
N PHE A 12 -1.78 -3.25 1.66
CA PHE A 12 -3.04 -2.56 1.95
C PHE A 12 -2.74 -1.32 2.80
N VAL A 13 -3.33 -0.18 2.44
CA VAL A 13 -3.19 1.09 3.15
C VAL A 13 -4.58 1.58 3.54
N GLY A 14 -4.92 1.47 4.81
CA GLY A 14 -6.22 1.85 5.35
C GLY A 14 -6.23 3.16 6.13
N ASN A 15 -7.44 3.57 6.53
CA ASN A 15 -7.72 4.80 7.26
C ASN A 15 -7.36 6.08 6.49
N LEU A 16 -7.54 6.05 5.16
CA LEU A 16 -7.29 7.20 4.31
C LEU A 16 -8.28 8.33 4.59
N ASP A 17 -7.77 9.56 4.56
CA ASP A 17 -8.62 10.75 4.47
C ASP A 17 -9.11 10.92 3.03
N PRO A 18 -10.34 11.45 2.79
CA PRO A 18 -10.84 11.68 1.43
C PRO A 18 -9.97 12.59 0.56
N LYS A 19 -9.09 13.40 1.16
CA LYS A 19 -8.11 14.23 0.43
C LYS A 19 -6.88 13.46 -0.05
N VAL A 20 -6.65 12.24 0.42
CA VAL A 20 -5.56 11.39 -0.08
C VAL A 20 -5.88 10.95 -1.51
N THR A 21 -4.90 11.07 -2.41
CA THR A 21 -5.02 10.65 -3.81
C THR A 21 -4.07 9.49 -4.13
N GLU A 22 -4.30 8.83 -5.26
CA GLU A 22 -3.43 7.75 -5.74
C GLU A 22 -2.00 8.28 -6.01
N GLU A 23 -1.87 9.51 -6.53
CA GLU A 23 -0.59 10.17 -6.79
C GLU A 23 0.15 10.47 -5.49
N LEU A 24 -0.53 11.00 -4.47
CA LEU A 24 0.10 11.28 -3.17
C LEU A 24 0.64 10.01 -2.52
N LEU A 25 -0.13 8.91 -2.57
CA LEU A 25 0.35 7.62 -2.07
C LEU A 25 1.51 7.08 -2.93
N PHE A 26 1.48 7.28 -4.26
CA PHE A 26 2.58 6.86 -5.12
C PHE A 26 3.87 7.57 -4.72
N GLU A 27 3.84 8.90 -4.60
CA GLU A 27 5.00 9.72 -4.17
C GLU A 27 5.48 9.32 -2.77
N LEU A 28 4.54 9.16 -1.82
CA LEU A 28 4.87 8.78 -0.46
C LEU A 28 5.53 7.39 -0.38
N PHE A 29 5.17 6.43 -1.24
CA PHE A 29 5.73 5.08 -1.16
C PHE A 29 7.04 4.92 -1.95
N LEU A 30 7.45 5.89 -2.79
CA LEU A 30 8.74 5.86 -3.50
C LEU A 30 9.96 5.81 -2.56
N GLN A 31 9.85 6.36 -1.36
CA GLN A 31 10.90 6.29 -0.32
C GLN A 31 11.13 4.86 0.21
N ALA A 32 10.17 3.95 0.03
CA ALA A 32 10.33 2.53 0.38
C ALA A 32 10.85 1.68 -0.79
N GLY A 33 10.71 2.16 -2.04
CA GLY A 33 11.22 1.48 -3.22
C GLY A 33 10.46 1.82 -4.50
N PRO A 34 10.90 1.28 -5.65
CA PRO A 34 10.31 1.57 -6.93
C PRO A 34 8.86 1.07 -7.00
N MET A 35 7.94 1.99 -7.32
CA MET A 35 6.50 1.73 -7.40
C MET A 35 6.08 1.16 -8.76
N PHE A 36 5.11 0.26 -8.76
CA PHE A 36 4.45 -0.24 -9.96
C PHE A 36 3.10 0.45 -10.19
N LYS A 37 2.20 0.42 -9.20
CA LYS A 37 0.90 1.08 -9.27
C LYS A 37 0.31 1.36 -7.89
N VAL A 38 -0.62 2.30 -7.83
CA VAL A 38 -1.46 2.57 -6.67
C VAL A 38 -2.93 2.54 -7.10
N LYS A 39 -3.81 2.01 -6.26
CA LYS A 39 -5.26 2.02 -6.48
C LYS A 39 -6.04 2.37 -5.23
N ILE A 40 -6.89 3.39 -5.29
CA ILE A 40 -7.93 3.67 -4.30
C ILE A 40 -9.28 3.28 -4.93
N PRO A 41 -9.92 2.20 -4.46
CA PRO A 41 -11.24 1.83 -4.94
C PRO A 41 -12.27 2.92 -4.66
N LYS A 42 -13.23 3.05 -5.57
CA LYS A 42 -14.41 3.90 -5.39
C LYS A 42 -15.63 3.04 -5.06
N ASP A 43 -16.61 3.62 -4.36
CA ASP A 43 -17.94 3.03 -4.22
C ASP A 43 -18.78 3.24 -5.49
N ASN A 44 -20.05 2.81 -5.44
CA ASN A 44 -20.97 2.91 -6.58
C ASN A 44 -21.31 4.36 -6.96
N ASP A 45 -21.15 5.31 -6.03
CA ASP A 45 -21.37 6.75 -6.23
C ASP A 45 -20.10 7.47 -6.70
N GLY A 46 -19.01 6.72 -6.95
CA GLY A 46 -17.73 7.26 -7.41
C GLY A 46 -16.89 7.89 -6.30
N LYS A 47 -17.30 7.78 -5.04
CA LYS A 47 -16.55 8.29 -3.89
C LYS A 47 -15.46 7.32 -3.48
N GLN A 48 -14.28 7.85 -3.16
CA GLN A 48 -13.15 7.04 -2.72
C GLN A 48 -13.43 6.32 -1.40
N LYS A 49 -13.09 5.03 -1.33
CA LYS A 49 -13.08 4.29 -0.07
C LYS A 49 -11.90 4.75 0.79
N ALA A 50 -12.02 4.57 2.11
CA ALA A 50 -10.99 4.96 3.07
C ALA A 50 -9.79 3.99 3.11
N PHE A 51 -9.47 3.35 1.99
CA PHE A 51 -8.32 2.46 1.83
C PHE A 51 -7.86 2.39 0.38
N GLY A 52 -6.61 1.99 0.18
CA GLY A 52 -6.02 1.75 -1.13
C GLY A 52 -5.02 0.60 -1.09
N PHE A 53 -4.48 0.30 -2.25
CA PHE A 53 -3.44 -0.70 -2.46
C PHE A 53 -2.25 -0.05 -3.14
N VAL A 54 -1.06 -0.32 -2.61
CA VAL A 54 0.21 0.18 -3.15
C VAL A 54 1.04 -1.03 -3.55
N CYS A 55 1.39 -1.13 -4.83
CA CYS A 55 2.15 -2.25 -5.39
C CYS A 55 3.54 -1.76 -5.79
N PHE A 56 4.56 -2.41 -5.25
CA PHE A 56 5.95 -2.19 -5.64
C PHE A 56 6.32 -2.99 -6.90
N LYS A 57 7.43 -2.60 -7.55
CA LYS A 57 8.06 -3.41 -8.60
C LYS A 57 8.74 -4.65 -8.04
N HIS A 58 9.21 -4.60 -6.78
CA HIS A 58 9.95 -5.67 -6.14
C HIS A 58 9.34 -6.03 -4.79
N GLU A 59 9.28 -7.32 -4.47
CA GLU A 59 8.73 -7.85 -3.21
C GLU A 59 9.51 -7.38 -1.98
N VAL A 60 10.85 -7.27 -2.12
CA VAL A 60 11.74 -6.80 -1.05
C VAL A 60 11.37 -5.42 -0.49
N SER A 61 10.65 -4.59 -1.26
CA SER A 61 10.17 -3.28 -0.79
C SER A 61 9.00 -3.38 0.20
N VAL A 62 8.26 -4.49 0.22
CA VAL A 62 7.03 -4.62 1.01
C VAL A 62 7.29 -4.58 2.52
N PRO A 63 8.22 -5.37 3.10
CA PRO A 63 8.50 -5.30 4.54
C PRO A 63 9.05 -3.93 4.96
N TYR A 64 9.90 -3.33 4.11
CA TYR A 64 10.46 -2.01 4.40
C TYR A 64 9.39 -0.91 4.34
N GLY A 65 8.52 -0.92 3.33
CA GLY A 65 7.40 0.03 3.22
C GLY A 65 6.40 -0.08 4.37
N MET A 66 6.12 -1.29 4.84
CA MET A 66 5.34 -1.51 6.06
C MET A 66 5.99 -0.82 7.27
N ASN A 67 7.26 -1.13 7.54
CA ASN A 67 7.95 -0.63 8.73
C ASN A 67 8.14 0.89 8.69
N LEU A 68 8.38 1.46 7.51
CA LEU A 68 8.64 2.89 7.34
C LEU A 68 7.37 3.74 7.48
N LEU A 69 6.23 3.29 6.94
CA LEU A 69 5.06 4.16 6.72
C LEU A 69 3.84 3.77 7.56
N ASN A 70 3.84 2.61 8.22
CA ASN A 70 2.74 2.26 9.10
C ASN A 70 2.72 3.20 10.30
N GLY A 71 1.57 3.82 10.58
CA GLY A 71 1.46 4.85 11.61
C GLY A 71 1.81 6.27 11.14
N ALA A 72 2.24 6.48 9.89
CA ALA A 72 2.41 7.82 9.35
C ALA A 72 1.05 8.57 9.31
N THR A 73 1.06 9.89 9.45
CA THR A 73 -0.16 10.69 9.47
C THR A 73 -0.30 11.53 8.19
N LEU A 74 -1.43 11.40 7.50
CA LEU A 74 -1.82 12.25 6.37
C LEU A 74 -3.15 12.92 6.66
N PHE A 75 -3.20 14.25 6.51
CA PHE A 75 -4.41 15.05 6.73
C PHE A 75 -5.09 14.78 8.10
N GLY A 76 -4.30 14.53 9.13
CA GLY A 76 -4.79 14.25 10.49
C GLY A 76 -5.29 12.81 10.71
N ARG A 77 -5.17 11.92 9.73
CA ARG A 77 -5.46 10.48 9.89
C ARG A 77 -4.18 9.64 9.83
N THR A 78 -4.06 8.73 10.79
CA THR A 78 -2.96 7.77 10.87
C THR A 78 -3.19 6.61 9.91
N LEU A 79 -2.27 6.39 8.97
CA LEU A 79 -2.30 5.28 8.04
C LEU A 79 -2.17 3.95 8.78
N LYS A 80 -3.02 2.98 8.40
CA LYS A 80 -2.96 1.60 8.89
C LYS A 80 -2.53 0.69 7.75
N ILE A 81 -1.29 0.25 7.75
CA ILE A 81 -0.72 -0.56 6.68
C ILE A 81 -0.79 -2.04 7.09
N GLN A 82 -1.19 -2.90 6.15
CA GLN A 82 -1.24 -4.36 6.33
C GLN A 82 -0.66 -5.07 5.11
N PHE A 83 -0.03 -6.22 5.35
CA PHE A 83 0.33 -7.13 4.27
C PHE A 83 -0.96 -7.60 3.59
N ARG A 84 -0.99 -7.61 2.25
CA ARG A 84 -2.15 -8.13 1.51
C ARG A 84 -2.28 -9.63 1.78
N ALA A 85 -3.49 -10.14 2.00
CA ALA A 85 -3.71 -11.56 2.30
C ALA A 85 -2.97 -12.46 1.29
N GLY A 86 -2.06 -13.30 1.77
CA GLY A 86 -1.09 -14.06 0.98
C GLY A 86 0.36 -13.84 1.41
N VAL A 87 0.72 -12.61 1.82
CA VAL A 87 2.05 -12.29 2.34
C VAL A 87 2.07 -12.36 3.86
N ASN A 88 2.63 -13.44 4.39
CA ASN A 88 2.99 -13.54 5.79
C ASN A 88 4.53 -13.65 5.87
N PRO A 89 5.25 -12.60 6.32
CA PRO A 89 6.70 -12.62 6.35
C PRO A 89 7.27 -13.70 7.30
N LEU A 90 6.44 -14.27 8.19
CA LEU A 90 6.82 -15.35 9.09
C LEU A 90 6.65 -16.76 8.50
N LEU A 91 6.09 -16.90 7.29
CA LEU A 91 5.89 -18.21 6.62
C LEU A 91 6.99 -18.55 5.60
N ILE A 92 8.03 -17.73 5.46
CA ILE A 92 9.12 -17.91 4.47
C ILE A 92 10.43 -18.40 5.14
N ILE A 93 10.38 -18.91 6.37
CA ILE A 93 11.52 -19.54 7.07
C ILE A 93 11.29 -21.03 7.31
#